data_AF-A0A256FI37-F1
#
_entry.id   AF-A0A256FI37-F1
#
_cell.length_a   1.000
_cell.length_b   1.000
_cell.length_c   1.000
_cell.angle_alpha   90.00
_cell.angle_beta   90.00
_cell.angle_gamma   90.00
#
_symmetry.space_group_name_H-M   'P 1'
#
loop_
_entity.id
_entity.type
_entity.pdbx_description
1 polymer ?
#
loop_
_entity_poly.entity_id
_entity_poly.type
_entity_poly.pdbx_seq_one_letter_code
_entity_poly.pdbx_strand_id
1 'polypeptide(L)'
;MLKPKQSGNYPDRDLDCQEAVSQGIADLIEQAALSGTSEADAAAAIADTGVPGIRDLIDDAVASGWSAEETAKAIKAVSAGMYLGYTGTDPDE
;
A
#
# COMPACT_ATOMS: atom_id res chain seq x y z
N MET A 1 2.92 10.55 7.84
CA MET A 1 2.35 11.71 7.13
C MET A 1 2.27 11.33 5.67
N LEU A 2 1.08 11.39 5.06
CA LEU A 2 0.88 10.98 3.67
C LEU A 2 1.35 12.06 2.67
N LYS A 3 2.57 12.62 2.81
CA LYS A 3 3.06 13.69 1.91
C LYS A 3 4.50 13.46 1.50
N PRO A 4 4.92 13.86 0.29
CA PRO A 4 6.30 13.74 -0.15
C PRO A 4 7.25 14.60 0.69
N LYS A 5 8.48 14.12 0.87
CA LYS A 5 9.51 14.85 1.63
C LYS A 5 9.99 16.10 0.87
N GLN A 6 9.95 16.06 -0.46
CA GLN A 6 10.34 17.16 -1.36
C GLN A 6 9.42 17.22 -2.57
N SER A 7 9.31 18.38 -3.21
CA SER A 7 8.58 18.51 -4.47
C SER A 7 9.41 18.01 -5.66
N GLY A 8 8.73 17.50 -6.70
CA GLY A 8 9.39 16.98 -7.90
C GLY A 8 10.00 15.60 -7.71
N ASN A 9 10.81 15.15 -8.68
CA ASN A 9 11.49 13.87 -8.57
C ASN A 9 12.76 13.99 -7.73
N TYR A 10 12.90 13.08 -6.76
CA TYR A 10 14.07 12.94 -5.91
C TYR A 10 14.38 11.45 -5.70
N PRO A 11 15.64 11.08 -5.37
CA PRO A 11 16.14 9.70 -5.48
C PRO A 11 15.33 8.64 -4.71
N ASP A 12 14.80 8.99 -3.54
CA ASP A 12 14.09 8.06 -2.66
C ASP A 12 12.56 8.24 -2.67
N ARG A 13 12.02 8.91 -3.70
CA ARG A 13 10.60 9.27 -3.75
C ARG A 13 9.68 8.04 -3.71
N ASP A 14 10.03 6.98 -4.43
CA ASP A 14 9.27 5.73 -4.43
C ASP A 14 9.30 5.03 -3.06
N LEU A 15 10.44 5.05 -2.36
CA LEU A 15 10.58 4.49 -1.01
C LEU A 15 9.80 5.31 0.01
N ASP A 16 9.87 6.64 -0.07
CA ASP A 16 9.08 7.52 0.78
C ASP A 16 7.58 7.35 0.53
N CYS A 17 7.17 7.09 -0.71
CA CYS A 17 5.78 6.80 -1.04
C CYS A 17 5.34 5.49 -0.37
N GLN A 18 6.17 4.44 -0.43
CA GLN A 18 5.95 3.17 0.29
C GLN A 18 5.81 3.40 1.79
N GLU A 19 6.73 4.14 2.41
CA GLU A 19 6.63 4.49 3.83
C GLU A 19 5.34 5.26 4.14
N ALA A 20 4.95 6.19 3.28
CA ALA A 20 3.78 7.04 3.47
C ALA A 20 2.45 6.25 3.42
N VAL A 21 2.32 5.30 2.48
CA VAL A 21 1.10 4.48 2.34
C VAL A 21 1.06 3.28 3.29
N SER A 22 2.20 2.90 3.88
CA SER A 22 2.33 1.67 4.68
C SER A 22 1.31 1.55 5.82
N GLN A 23 1.07 2.64 6.54
CA GLN A 23 0.07 2.68 7.61
C GLN A 23 -1.35 2.54 7.08
N GLY A 24 -1.68 3.18 5.95
CA GLY A 24 -3.00 3.04 5.34
C GLY A 24 -3.26 1.62 4.86
N ILE A 25 -2.25 0.94 4.33
CA ILE A 25 -2.35 -0.47 3.91
C ILE A 25 -2.52 -1.38 5.12
N ALA A 26 -1.75 -1.18 6.19
CA ALA A 26 -1.90 -1.96 7.42
C ALA A 26 -3.30 -1.84 8.02
N ASP A 27 -3.86 -0.63 8.05
CA ASP A 27 -5.22 -0.37 8.52
C ASP A 27 -6.28 -1.07 7.64
N LEU A 28 -6.12 -1.06 6.31
CA LEU A 28 -6.99 -1.80 5.40
C LEU A 28 -6.92 -3.32 5.60
N ILE A 29 -5.72 -3.86 5.87
CA ILE A 29 -5.53 -5.29 6.19
C ILE A 29 -6.23 -5.62 7.51
N GLU A 30 -6.04 -4.79 8.54
CA GLU A 30 -6.69 -4.98 9.84
C GLU A 30 -8.21 -4.94 9.71
N GLN A 31 -8.77 -3.98 8.97
CA GLN A 31 -10.20 -3.91 8.70
C GLN A 31 -10.73 -5.15 7.98
N ALA A 32 -10.01 -5.63 6.97
CA ALA A 32 -10.36 -6.88 6.28
C ALA A 32 -10.28 -8.08 7.25
N ALA A 33 -9.28 -8.12 8.12
CA ALA A 33 -9.13 -9.17 9.12
C ALA A 33 -10.28 -9.19 10.14
N LEU A 34 -10.72 -8.01 10.60
CA LEU A 34 -11.89 -7.87 11.48
C LEU A 34 -13.19 -8.34 10.80
N SER A 35 -13.27 -8.27 9.47
CA SER A 35 -14.40 -8.78 8.69
C SER A 35 -14.39 -10.29 8.45
N GLY A 36 -13.35 -10.99 8.94
CA GLY A 36 -13.22 -12.45 8.88
C GLY A 36 -12.28 -12.98 7.79
N THR A 37 -11.58 -12.09 7.07
CA THR A 37 -10.52 -12.46 6.11
C THR A 37 -9.21 -12.72 6.85
N SER A 38 -8.31 -13.54 6.32
CA SER A 38 -6.95 -13.66 6.88
C SER A 38 -6.12 -12.42 6.53
N GLU A 39 -5.17 -12.01 7.37
CA GLU A 39 -4.26 -10.90 7.05
C GLU A 39 -3.47 -11.15 5.74
N ALA A 40 -3.08 -12.40 5.49
CA ALA A 40 -2.44 -12.81 4.24
C ALA A 40 -3.38 -12.64 3.03
N ASP A 41 -4.62 -13.13 3.10
CA ASP A 41 -5.60 -12.96 2.02
C ASP A 41 -5.90 -11.48 1.76
N ALA A 42 -5.98 -10.67 2.82
CA ALA A 42 -6.19 -9.23 2.71
C ALA A 42 -4.99 -8.53 2.03
N ALA A 43 -3.77 -8.86 2.44
CA ALA A 43 -2.55 -8.34 1.83
C ALA A 43 -2.45 -8.71 0.34
N ALA A 44 -2.79 -9.95 -0.03
CA ALA A 44 -2.84 -10.40 -1.41
C ALA A 44 -3.90 -9.63 -2.23
N ALA A 45 -5.11 -9.45 -1.68
CA ALA A 45 -6.17 -8.71 -2.34
C ALA A 45 -5.83 -7.23 -2.56
N ILE A 46 -5.08 -6.63 -1.64
CA ILE A 46 -4.59 -5.25 -1.76
C ILE A 46 -3.51 -5.13 -2.84
N ALA A 47 -2.62 -6.12 -2.97
CA ALA A 47 -1.58 -6.12 -4.00
C ALA A 47 -2.16 -6.08 -5.42
N ASP A 48 -3.34 -6.67 -5.61
CA ASP A 48 -4.10 -6.65 -6.87
C ASP A 48 -5.01 -5.41 -6.99
N THR A 49 -4.98 -4.48 -6.04
CA THR A 49 -5.86 -3.29 -5.96
C THR A 49 -7.37 -3.60 -5.91
N GLY A 50 -7.73 -4.83 -5.54
CA GLY A 50 -9.12 -5.32 -5.53
C GLY A 50 -9.96 -4.82 -4.35
N VAL A 51 -9.35 -4.12 -3.39
CA VAL A 51 -10.00 -3.66 -2.16
C VAL A 51 -10.53 -2.23 -2.32
N PRO A 52 -11.80 -1.95 -1.99
CA PRO A 52 -12.41 -0.63 -2.20
C PRO A 52 -11.62 0.52 -1.56
N GLY A 53 -11.10 0.34 -0.34
CA GLY A 53 -10.34 1.38 0.37
C GLY A 53 -8.98 1.75 -0.27
N ILE A 54 -8.50 0.98 -1.25
CA ILE A 54 -7.26 1.32 -1.97
C ILE A 54 -7.43 2.53 -2.87
N ARG A 55 -8.63 2.75 -3.43
CA ARG A 55 -8.89 3.95 -4.24
C ARG A 55 -8.85 5.21 -3.38
N ASP A 56 -9.48 5.17 -2.21
CA ASP A 56 -9.46 6.29 -1.27
C ASP A 56 -8.03 6.61 -0.82
N LEU A 57 -7.21 5.59 -0.53
CA LEU A 57 -5.79 5.78 -0.21
C LEU A 57 -4.99 6.42 -1.35
N ILE A 58 -5.30 6.06 -2.60
CA ILE A 58 -4.68 6.69 -3.79
C ILE A 58 -5.12 8.15 -3.92
N ASP A 59 -6.40 8.44 -3.78
CA ASP A 59 -6.93 9.80 -3.86
C ASP A 59 -6.34 10.70 -2.76
N ASP A 60 -6.25 10.21 -1.53
CA ASP A 60 -5.63 10.94 -0.41
C ASP A 60 -4.14 11.20 -0.65
N ALA A 61 -3.42 10.24 -1.23
CA ALA A 61 -2.02 10.40 -1.58
C ALA A 61 -1.85 11.45 -2.69
N VAL A 62 -2.69 11.39 -3.72
CA VAL A 62 -2.69 12.36 -4.82
C VAL A 62 -3.01 13.76 -4.33
N ALA A 63 -4.02 13.91 -3.46
CA ALA A 63 -4.36 15.18 -2.83
C ALA A 63 -3.20 15.77 -2.02
N SER A 64 -2.30 14.91 -1.53
CA SER A 64 -1.13 15.29 -0.75
C SER A 64 0.14 15.53 -1.57
N GLY A 65 0.07 15.36 -2.90
CA GLY A 65 1.17 15.67 -3.83
C GLY A 65 1.91 14.46 -4.40
N TRP A 66 1.42 13.24 -4.14
CA TRP A 66 1.86 12.04 -4.84
C TRP A 66 1.14 11.91 -6.19
N SER A 67 1.61 11.00 -7.03
CA SER A 67 1.04 10.64 -8.31
C SER A 67 0.35 9.29 -8.17
N ALA A 68 -0.78 9.08 -8.84
CA ALA A 68 -1.51 7.82 -8.73
C ALA A 68 -0.64 6.59 -9.08
N GLU A 69 0.25 6.73 -10.07
CA GLU A 69 1.14 5.65 -10.51
C GLU A 69 2.22 5.29 -9.46
N GLU A 70 2.81 6.28 -8.78
CA GLU A 70 3.79 6.00 -7.71
C GLU A 70 3.09 5.39 -6.49
N THR A 71 1.90 5.89 -6.16
CA THR A 71 1.11 5.36 -5.05
C THR A 71 0.67 3.92 -5.31
N ALA A 72 0.18 3.60 -6.51
CA ALA A 72 -0.21 2.24 -6.87
C ALA A 72 0.97 1.26 -6.80
N LYS A 73 2.16 1.67 -7.28
CA LYS A 73 3.39 0.86 -7.17
C LYS A 73 3.81 0.67 -5.72
N ALA A 74 3.76 1.74 -4.93
CA ALA A 74 4.06 1.71 -3.51
C ALA A 74 3.13 0.75 -2.76
N ILE A 75 1.83 0.80 -3.07
CA ILE A 75 0.82 -0.10 -2.50
C ILE A 75 1.16 -1.55 -2.83
N LYS A 76 1.39 -1.88 -4.10
CA LYS A 76 1.76 -3.24 -4.51
C LYS A 76 3.00 -3.76 -3.78
N ALA A 77 4.05 -2.93 -3.70
CA ALA A 77 5.31 -3.31 -3.06
C ALA A 77 5.14 -3.57 -1.55
N VAL A 78 4.44 -2.68 -0.86
CA VAL A 78 4.21 -2.80 0.58
C VAL A 78 3.32 -4.00 0.90
N SER A 79 2.23 -4.20 0.15
CA SER A 79 1.32 -5.32 0.38
C SER A 79 1.95 -6.67 0.08
N ALA A 80 2.80 -6.76 -0.96
CA ALA A 80 3.58 -7.97 -1.24
C ALA A 80 4.58 -8.27 -0.10
N GLY A 81 5.28 -7.24 0.40
CA GLY A 81 6.16 -7.39 1.55
C GLY A 81 5.43 -7.84 2.83
N MET A 82 4.23 -7.31 3.08
CA MET A 82 3.38 -7.75 4.19
C MET A 82 2.90 -9.20 4.01
N TYR A 83 2.43 -9.57 2.81
CA TYR A 83 2.06 -10.95 2.48
C TYR A 83 3.20 -11.94 2.73
N LEU A 84 4.40 -11.62 2.25
CA LEU A 84 5.61 -12.40 2.50
C LEU A 84 5.89 -12.52 4.01
N GLY A 85 5.69 -11.44 4.77
CA GLY A 85 5.81 -11.46 6.23
C GLY A 85 4.81 -12.40 6.92
N TYR A 86 3.60 -12.53 6.38
CA TYR A 86 2.57 -13.42 6.94
C TYR A 86 2.75 -14.88 6.53
N THR A 87 3.15 -15.15 5.28
CA THR A 87 3.15 -16.50 4.70
C THR A 87 4.54 -17.14 4.61
N GLY A 88 5.60 -16.33 4.63
CA GLY A 88 6.97 -16.77 4.34
C GLY A 88 7.23 -17.05 2.86
N THR A 89 6.29 -16.73 1.98
CA THR A 89 6.37 -16.93 0.51
C THR A 89 5.95 -15.68 -0.25
N ASP A 90 6.57 -15.41 -1.39
CA ASP A 90 6.19 -14.29 -2.25
C ASP A 90 4.84 -14.58 -2.94
N PRO A 91 3.93 -13.61 -3.10
CA PRO A 91 2.63 -13.86 -3.73
C PRO A 91 2.70 -14.09 -5.25
N ASP A 92 3.82 -13.75 -5.90
CA ASP A 92 4.05 -13.91 -7.33
C ASP A 92 4.92 -15.17 -7.68
N GLU A 93 5.32 -16.00 -6.69
CA GLU A 93 6.10 -17.26 -6.87
C GLU A 93 5.27 -18.54 -7.08
#